data_AF-A0A2U1V954-F1
#
_entry.id   AF-A0A2U1V954-F1
#
_cell.length_a   1.000
_cell.length_b   1.000
_cell.length_c   1.000
_cell.angle_alpha   90.00
_cell.angle_beta   90.00
_cell.angle_gamma   90.00
#
_symmetry.space_group_name_H-M   'P 1'
#
loop_
_entity.id
_entity.type
_entity.pdbx_description
1 polymer ?
#
loop_
_entity_poly.entity_id
_entity_poly.type
_entity_poly.pdbx_seq_one_letter_code
_entity_poly.pdbx_strand_id
1 'polypeptide(L)'
;MMDNAAGFAGRQLGEWVAGRWGTPLREAFEDGKGLSGPLARALLDAAVVEQVVGVIWPSFALLAALLGLHATAVWLDAPVELERIATGLIVLAALGWTAYGVGMAAHFSAPHLRFWWVTRLPPGRQARLILFHLIRDQHHRLRAALPGGGFTATLLREALATLERRLGLSPDHAAFALADHLAPMLLRHLLERVALLVLPVAAALLYYRFAIYPGLLAYTGAGAWTVALYPLAALTDAVLSTDWRAALLRPS
;
A
#
# COMPACT_ATOMS: atom_id res chain seq x y z
N MET A 1 44.83 -23.83 16.51
CA MET A 1 45.96 -23.35 15.66
C MET A 1 45.55 -23.17 14.20
N MET A 2 44.80 -24.09 13.59
CA MET A 2 44.32 -23.97 12.19
C MET A 2 43.37 -22.79 11.94
N ASP A 3 42.50 -22.43 12.89
CA ASP A 3 41.61 -21.26 12.73
C ASP A 3 42.36 -19.92 12.66
N ASN A 4 43.52 -19.82 13.32
CA ASN A 4 44.36 -18.63 13.25
C ASN A 4 45.04 -18.47 11.88
N ALA A 5 45.43 -19.59 11.25
CA ALA A 5 46.00 -19.59 9.91
C ALA A 5 44.94 -19.29 8.84
N ALA A 6 43.74 -19.88 8.96
CA ALA A 6 42.61 -19.62 8.09
C ALA A 6 42.20 -18.15 8.12
N GLY A 7 42.10 -17.57 9.33
CA GLY A 7 41.73 -16.17 9.49
C GLY A 7 42.78 -15.20 8.96
N PHE A 8 44.07 -15.51 9.13
CA PHE A 8 45.15 -14.71 8.55
C PHE A 8 45.13 -14.75 7.02
N ALA A 9 45.01 -15.94 6.42
CA ALA A 9 44.90 -16.10 4.97
C ALA A 9 43.65 -15.40 4.41
N GLY A 10 42.53 -15.48 5.13
CA GLY A 10 41.30 -14.75 4.81
C GLY A 10 41.53 -13.24 4.77
N ARG A 11 42.14 -12.65 5.80
CA ARG A 11 42.45 -11.21 5.82
C ARG A 11 43.33 -10.79 4.64
N GLN A 12 44.41 -11.52 4.36
CA GLN A 12 45.29 -11.22 3.22
C GLN A 12 44.55 -11.30 1.88
N LEU A 13 43.71 -12.32 1.69
CA LEU A 13 42.90 -12.44 0.49
C LEU A 13 41.92 -11.28 0.37
N GLY A 14 41.27 -10.87 1.46
CA GLY A 14 40.39 -9.70 1.50
C GLY A 14 41.11 -8.40 1.15
N GLU A 15 42.34 -8.19 1.65
CA GLU A 15 43.16 -7.03 1.29
C GLU A 15 43.60 -7.04 -0.17
N TRP A 16 43.99 -8.19 -0.70
CA TRP A 16 44.36 -8.34 -2.11
C TRP A 16 43.16 -8.06 -3.03
N VAL A 17 41.98 -8.62 -2.72
CA VAL A 17 40.75 -8.35 -3.48
C VAL A 17 40.38 -6.88 -3.39
N ALA A 18 40.46 -6.26 -2.21
CA ALA A 18 40.18 -4.83 -2.04
C ALA A 18 41.12 -3.96 -2.88
N GLY A 19 42.42 -4.28 -2.91
CA GLY A 19 43.40 -3.54 -3.69
C GLY A 19 43.23 -3.70 -5.21
N ARG A 20 42.83 -4.88 -5.67
CA ARG A 20 42.72 -5.18 -7.12
C ARG A 20 41.35 -4.88 -7.71
N TRP A 21 40.28 -5.12 -6.95
CA TRP A 21 38.89 -5.07 -7.40
C TRP A 21 38.04 -4.09 -6.60
N GLY A 22 38.60 -3.37 -5.63
CA GLY A 22 37.81 -2.51 -4.75
C GLY A 22 37.07 -1.39 -5.48
N THR A 23 37.72 -0.72 -6.43
CA THR A 23 37.08 0.34 -7.24
C THR A 23 35.94 -0.24 -8.09
N PRO A 24 36.15 -1.29 -8.91
CA PRO A 24 35.05 -1.94 -9.65
C PRO A 24 33.90 -2.43 -8.76
N LEU A 25 34.19 -3.00 -7.59
CA LEU A 25 33.16 -3.49 -6.66
C LEU A 25 32.32 -2.35 -6.08
N ARG A 26 32.96 -1.22 -5.81
CA ARG A 26 32.27 -0.03 -5.30
C ARG A 26 31.44 0.63 -6.40
N GLU A 27 31.97 0.73 -7.61
CA GLU A 27 31.23 1.19 -8.79
C GLU A 27 30.03 0.30 -9.06
N ALA A 28 30.19 -1.02 -9.07
CA ALA A 28 29.09 -1.97 -9.23
C ALA A 28 28.01 -1.83 -8.13
N PHE A 29 28.40 -1.51 -6.90
CA PHE A 29 27.45 -1.21 -5.84
C PHE A 29 26.69 0.11 -6.08
N GLU A 30 27.38 1.16 -6.51
CA GLU A 30 26.77 2.43 -6.90
C GLU A 30 25.80 2.27 -8.10
N ASP A 31 26.22 1.56 -9.14
CA ASP A 31 25.41 1.23 -10.31
C ASP A 31 24.21 0.35 -9.93
N GLY A 32 24.44 -0.63 -9.06
CA GLY A 32 23.40 -1.49 -8.49
C GLY A 32 22.33 -0.70 -7.73
N LYS A 33 22.70 0.37 -7.03
CA LYS A 33 21.72 1.31 -6.43
C LYS A 33 20.85 1.93 -7.51
N GLY A 34 21.43 2.36 -8.62
CA GLY A 34 20.69 2.90 -9.77
C GLY A 34 19.67 1.92 -10.36
N LEU A 35 20.02 0.63 -10.48
CA LEU A 35 19.12 -0.42 -10.99
C LEU A 35 18.06 -0.88 -9.98
N SER A 36 18.36 -0.78 -8.68
CA SER A 36 17.43 -1.20 -7.62
C SER A 36 16.16 -0.33 -7.56
N GLY A 37 16.24 0.94 -7.95
CA GLY A 37 15.10 1.86 -7.98
C GLY A 37 13.99 1.42 -8.94
N PRO A 38 14.26 1.25 -10.26
CA PRO A 38 13.27 0.77 -11.23
C PRO A 38 12.66 -0.59 -10.86
N LEU A 39 13.47 -1.53 -10.41
CA LEU A 39 12.99 -2.86 -10.00
C LEU A 39 12.04 -2.76 -8.80
N ALA A 40 12.44 -1.99 -7.77
CA ALA A 40 11.61 -1.80 -6.59
C ALA A 40 10.31 -1.05 -6.92
N ARG A 41 10.32 -0.10 -7.87
CA ARG A 41 9.09 0.53 -8.38
C ARG A 41 8.18 -0.45 -9.10
N ALA A 42 8.72 -1.35 -9.92
CA ALA A 42 7.93 -2.36 -10.63
C ALA A 42 7.26 -3.35 -9.65
N LEU A 43 8.00 -3.79 -8.63
CA LEU A 43 7.45 -4.63 -7.56
C LEU A 43 6.38 -3.89 -6.74
N LEU A 44 6.62 -2.60 -6.45
CA LEU A 44 5.64 -1.76 -5.78
C LEU A 44 4.38 -1.57 -6.63
N ASP A 45 4.52 -1.35 -7.94
CA ASP A 45 3.40 -1.25 -8.86
C ASP A 45 2.57 -2.54 -8.87
N ALA A 46 3.20 -3.72 -8.94
CA ALA A 46 2.48 -4.99 -8.88
C ALA A 46 1.68 -5.14 -7.57
N ALA A 47 2.30 -4.85 -6.43
CA ALA A 47 1.65 -4.93 -5.13
C ALA A 47 0.52 -3.88 -4.96
N VAL A 48 0.75 -2.64 -5.42
CA VAL A 48 -0.24 -1.56 -5.38
C VAL A 48 -1.41 -1.91 -6.28
N VAL A 49 -1.18 -2.41 -7.49
CA VAL A 49 -2.27 -2.84 -8.38
C VAL A 49 -3.07 -3.97 -7.73
N GLU A 50 -2.43 -5.01 -7.21
CA GLU A 50 -3.14 -6.11 -6.57
C GLU A 50 -4.02 -5.65 -5.39
N GLN A 51 -3.46 -4.84 -4.49
CA GLN A 51 -4.18 -4.37 -3.31
C GLN A 51 -5.22 -3.30 -3.64
N VAL A 52 -4.89 -2.36 -4.51
CA VAL A 52 -5.78 -1.24 -4.83
C VAL A 52 -6.87 -1.64 -5.81
N VAL A 53 -6.60 -2.49 -6.80
CA VAL A 53 -7.67 -3.04 -7.66
C VAL A 53 -8.64 -3.86 -6.82
N GLY A 54 -8.16 -4.68 -5.88
CA GLY A 54 -9.04 -5.42 -4.96
C GLY A 54 -9.97 -4.53 -4.12
N VAL A 55 -9.53 -3.31 -3.79
CA VAL A 55 -10.31 -2.34 -3.01
C VAL A 55 -11.22 -1.46 -3.88
N ILE A 56 -10.75 -1.05 -5.07
CA ILE A 56 -11.42 -0.09 -5.95
C ILE A 56 -12.43 -0.77 -6.90
N TRP A 57 -12.11 -1.96 -7.42
CA TRP A 57 -12.96 -2.68 -8.37
C TRP A 57 -14.40 -2.88 -7.89
N PRO A 58 -14.64 -3.24 -6.61
CA PRO A 58 -15.99 -3.38 -6.08
C PRO A 58 -16.78 -2.07 -6.12
N SER A 59 -16.14 -0.91 -5.87
CA SER A 59 -16.81 0.39 -5.98
C SER A 59 -17.22 0.71 -7.42
N PHE A 60 -16.40 0.37 -8.42
CA PHE A 60 -16.77 0.51 -9.83
C PHE A 60 -17.86 -0.48 -10.25
N ALA A 61 -17.76 -1.74 -9.84
CA ALA A 61 -18.78 -2.75 -10.10
C ALA A 61 -20.14 -2.33 -9.53
N LEU A 62 -20.13 -1.66 -8.37
CA LEU A 62 -21.33 -1.18 -7.72
C LEU A 62 -21.92 0.05 -8.42
N LEU A 63 -21.08 0.96 -8.90
CA LEU A 63 -21.51 2.10 -9.71
C LEU A 63 -22.08 1.63 -11.06
N ALA A 64 -21.46 0.62 -11.68
CA ALA A 64 -21.96 -0.04 -12.88
C ALA A 64 -23.28 -0.79 -12.62
N ALA A 65 -23.44 -1.43 -11.46
CA ALA A 65 -24.68 -2.07 -11.06
C ALA A 65 -25.81 -1.05 -10.85
N LEU A 66 -25.54 0.11 -10.24
CA LEU A 66 -26.50 1.21 -10.10
C LEU A 66 -26.94 1.74 -11.46
N LEU A 67 -25.99 2.02 -12.36
CA LEU A 67 -26.28 2.46 -13.73
C LEU A 67 -27.06 1.41 -14.53
N GLY A 68 -26.64 0.15 -14.43
CA GLY A 68 -27.30 -0.98 -15.06
C GLY A 68 -28.73 -1.12 -14.57
N LEU A 69 -28.95 -1.09 -13.26
CA LEU A 69 -30.27 -1.18 -12.63
C LEU A 69 -31.19 -0.04 -13.02
N HIS A 70 -30.68 1.20 -13.05
CA HIS A 70 -31.43 2.36 -13.50
C HIS A 70 -31.83 2.21 -14.97
N ALA A 71 -30.90 1.80 -15.83
CA ALA A 71 -31.16 1.59 -17.25
C ALA A 71 -32.19 0.47 -17.51
N THR A 72 -32.13 -0.65 -16.78
CA THR A 72 -33.14 -1.71 -16.87
C THR A 72 -34.49 -1.30 -16.30
N ALA A 73 -34.53 -0.52 -15.22
CA ALA A 73 -35.78 0.00 -14.65
C ALA A 73 -36.52 0.90 -15.65
N VAL A 74 -35.79 1.79 -16.32
CA VAL A 74 -36.31 2.63 -17.40
C VAL A 74 -36.75 1.80 -18.60
N TRP A 75 -35.98 0.78 -18.99
CA TRP A 75 -36.31 -0.07 -20.14
C TRP A 75 -37.55 -0.95 -19.91
N LEU A 76 -37.78 -1.39 -18.68
CA LEU A 76 -38.90 -2.26 -18.30
C LEU A 76 -40.14 -1.50 -17.83
N ASP A 77 -40.09 -0.15 -17.82
CA ASP A 77 -41.15 0.72 -17.27
C ASP A 77 -41.55 0.29 -15.84
N ALA A 78 -40.54 -0.07 -15.04
CA ALA A 78 -40.73 -0.65 -13.72
C ALA A 78 -41.33 0.38 -12.75
N PRO A 79 -42.17 -0.04 -11.77
CA PRO A 79 -42.67 0.86 -10.76
C PRO A 79 -41.52 1.49 -9.98
N VAL A 80 -41.57 2.82 -9.82
CA VAL A 80 -40.53 3.66 -9.19
C VAL A 80 -40.09 3.13 -7.81
N GLU A 81 -41.00 2.47 -7.10
CA GLU A 81 -40.71 1.92 -5.77
C GLU A 81 -39.80 0.68 -5.81
N LEU A 82 -39.90 -0.16 -6.86
CA LEU A 82 -39.00 -1.29 -7.10
C LEU A 82 -37.57 -0.81 -7.37
N GLU A 83 -37.42 0.23 -8.19
CA GLU A 83 -36.13 0.86 -8.50
C GLU A 83 -35.48 1.43 -7.23
N ARG A 84 -36.26 2.06 -6.34
CA ARG A 84 -35.77 2.61 -5.07
C ARG A 84 -35.30 1.52 -4.11
N ILE A 85 -36.06 0.43 -3.97
CA ILE A 85 -35.68 -0.71 -3.11
C ILE A 85 -34.39 -1.34 -3.62
N ALA A 86 -34.29 -1.59 -4.93
CA ALA A 86 -33.12 -2.22 -5.52
C ALA A 86 -31.88 -1.29 -5.49
N THR A 87 -32.06 0.02 -5.70
CA THR A 87 -31.03 1.03 -5.45
C THR A 87 -30.58 1.02 -3.99
N GLY A 88 -31.52 0.92 -3.04
CA GLY A 88 -31.22 0.84 -1.61
C GLY A 88 -30.39 -0.38 -1.21
N LEU A 89 -30.70 -1.56 -1.77
CA LEU A 89 -29.90 -2.78 -1.58
C LEU A 89 -28.47 -2.61 -2.10
N ILE A 90 -28.31 -2.01 -3.28
CA ILE A 90 -27.00 -1.78 -3.88
C ILE A 90 -26.18 -0.79 -3.03
N VAL A 91 -26.80 0.30 -2.55
CA VAL A 91 -26.16 1.26 -1.64
C VAL A 91 -25.75 0.61 -0.32
N LEU A 92 -26.60 -0.25 0.26
CA LEU A 92 -26.29 -1.01 1.47
C LEU A 92 -25.08 -1.93 1.28
N ALA A 93 -25.03 -2.66 0.16
CA ALA A 93 -23.89 -3.49 -0.19
C ALA A 93 -22.61 -2.65 -0.33
N ALA A 94 -22.72 -1.42 -0.85
CA ALA A 94 -21.59 -0.49 -1.01
C ALA A 94 -21.03 -0.03 0.33
N LEU A 95 -21.93 0.36 1.24
CA LEU A 95 -21.57 0.79 2.58
C LEU A 95 -20.94 -0.36 3.36
N GLY A 96 -21.51 -1.57 3.27
CA GLY A 96 -20.94 -2.78 3.87
C GLY A 96 -19.54 -3.09 3.34
N TRP A 97 -19.34 -3.03 2.03
CA TRP A 97 -18.03 -3.25 1.41
C TRP A 97 -17.01 -2.18 1.80
N THR A 98 -17.43 -0.90 1.83
CA THR A 98 -16.58 0.21 2.23
C THR A 98 -16.16 0.06 3.70
N ALA A 99 -17.10 -0.29 4.58
CA ALA A 99 -16.80 -0.55 5.99
C ALA A 99 -15.84 -1.72 6.16
N TYR A 100 -16.02 -2.80 5.40
CA TYR A 100 -15.08 -3.93 5.37
C TYR A 100 -13.68 -3.49 4.90
N GLY A 101 -13.58 -2.76 3.80
CA GLY A 101 -12.32 -2.25 3.26
C GLY A 101 -11.59 -1.33 4.23
N VAL A 102 -12.31 -0.40 4.87
CA VAL A 102 -11.76 0.48 5.91
C VAL A 102 -11.31 -0.32 7.14
N GLY A 103 -12.10 -1.31 7.56
CA GLY A 103 -11.75 -2.20 8.67
C GLY A 103 -10.47 -3.00 8.40
N MET A 104 -10.35 -3.56 7.19
CA MET A 104 -9.15 -4.30 6.76
C MET A 104 -7.94 -3.37 6.64
N ALA A 105 -8.11 -2.19 6.03
CA ALA A 105 -7.04 -1.19 5.95
C ALA A 105 -6.58 -0.75 7.34
N ALA A 106 -7.49 -0.51 8.28
CA ALA A 106 -7.18 -0.19 9.66
C ALA A 106 -6.45 -1.34 10.37
N HIS A 107 -6.89 -2.59 10.16
CA HIS A 107 -6.25 -3.78 10.73
C HIS A 107 -4.81 -3.96 10.25
N PHE A 108 -4.58 -3.90 8.93
CA PHE A 108 -3.23 -4.05 8.36
C PHE A 108 -2.32 -2.86 8.64
N SER A 109 -2.88 -1.65 8.72
CA SER A 109 -2.10 -0.46 9.08
C SER A 109 -1.88 -0.29 10.59
N ALA A 110 -2.65 -0.97 11.44
CA ALA A 110 -2.56 -0.87 12.91
C ALA A 110 -1.13 -0.99 13.47
N PRO A 111 -0.30 -1.98 13.11
CA PRO A 111 1.07 -2.05 13.62
C PRO A 111 1.91 -0.83 13.21
N HIS A 112 1.75 -0.34 11.98
CA HIS A 112 2.46 0.82 11.46
C HIS A 112 1.96 2.13 12.08
N LEU A 113 0.65 2.25 12.34
CA LEU A 113 0.04 3.38 13.03
C LEU A 113 0.44 3.43 14.50
N ARG A 114 0.50 2.27 15.19
CA ARG A 114 1.03 2.17 16.56
C ARG A 114 2.49 2.56 16.62
N PHE A 115 3.31 2.07 15.69
CA PHE A 115 4.71 2.44 15.60
C PHE A 115 4.86 3.96 15.34
N TRP A 116 4.08 4.51 14.42
CA TRP A 116 4.06 5.95 14.15
C TRP A 116 3.62 6.75 15.37
N TRP A 117 2.59 6.30 16.09
CA TRP A 117 2.09 6.96 17.29
C TRP A 117 3.17 7.10 18.37
N VAL A 118 3.96 6.05 18.57
CA VAL A 118 5.06 6.02 19.55
C VAL A 118 6.26 6.83 19.08
N THR A 119 6.65 6.70 17.81
CA THR A 119 7.90 7.28 17.31
C THR A 119 7.76 8.69 16.73
N ARG A 120 6.54 9.08 16.34
CA ARG A 120 6.20 10.33 15.64
C ARG A 120 7.11 10.64 14.45
N LEU A 121 7.66 9.61 13.82
CA LEU A 121 8.55 9.78 12.69
C LEU A 121 7.75 10.21 11.45
N PRO A 122 8.27 11.15 10.64
CA PRO A 122 7.66 11.46 9.36
C PRO A 122 7.72 10.22 8.44
N PRO A 123 6.77 10.08 7.50
CA PRO A 123 6.61 8.87 6.68
C PRO A 123 7.88 8.51 5.89
N GLY A 124 8.64 9.50 5.43
CA GLY A 124 9.93 9.26 4.78
C GLY A 124 10.97 8.61 5.69
N ARG A 125 11.08 9.06 6.95
CA ARG A 125 12.00 8.44 7.93
C ARG A 125 11.53 7.06 8.34
N GLN A 126 10.22 6.85 8.45
CA GLN A 126 9.63 5.54 8.75
C GLN A 126 9.89 4.54 7.61
N ALA A 127 9.67 4.94 6.35
CA ALA A 127 9.96 4.11 5.19
C ALA A 127 11.45 3.75 5.12
N ARG A 128 12.34 4.72 5.35
CA ARG A 128 13.79 4.48 5.42
C ARG A 128 14.15 3.48 6.51
N LEU A 129 13.57 3.60 7.70
CA LEU A 129 13.85 2.70 8.81
C LEU A 129 13.36 1.27 8.53
N ILE A 130 12.17 1.13 7.95
CA ILE A 130 11.63 -0.17 7.54
C ILE A 130 12.53 -0.81 6.47
N LEU A 131 12.90 -0.07 5.42
CA LEU A 131 13.78 -0.55 4.37
C LEU A 131 15.16 -0.93 4.92
N PHE A 132 15.72 -0.12 5.80
CA PHE A 132 16.99 -0.42 6.46
C PHE A 132 16.93 -1.77 7.19
N HIS A 133 15.90 -2.00 8.01
CA HIS A 133 15.75 -3.27 8.72
C HIS A 133 15.55 -4.45 7.77
N LEU A 134 14.71 -4.31 6.74
CA LEU A 134 14.48 -5.38 5.77
C LEU A 134 15.76 -5.75 5.00
N ILE A 135 16.50 -4.75 4.52
CA ILE A 135 17.75 -4.98 3.78
C ILE A 135 18.82 -5.58 4.69
N ARG A 136 18.94 -5.05 5.92
CA ARG A 136 19.86 -5.57 6.93
C ARG A 136 19.54 -7.02 7.29
N ASP A 137 18.29 -7.34 7.54
CA ASP A 137 17.86 -8.70 7.90
C ASP A 137 18.11 -9.67 6.75
N GLN A 138 17.81 -9.26 5.51
CA GLN A 138 18.12 -10.06 4.34
C GLN A 138 19.62 -10.30 4.19
N HIS A 139 20.44 -9.28 4.44
CA HIS A 139 21.89 -9.43 4.43
C HIS A 139 22.37 -10.40 5.51
N HIS A 140 21.84 -10.33 6.73
CA HIS A 140 22.16 -11.29 7.80
C HIS A 140 21.73 -12.71 7.47
N ARG A 141 20.57 -12.90 6.83
CA ARG A 141 20.12 -14.22 6.35
C ARG A 141 21.06 -14.80 5.29
N LEU A 142 21.45 -13.99 4.32
CA LEU A 142 22.43 -14.41 3.29
C LEU A 142 23.78 -14.75 3.93
N ARG A 143 24.21 -14.01 4.95
CA ARG A 143 25.45 -14.28 5.67
C ARG A 143 25.38 -15.55 6.52
N ALA A 144 24.22 -15.83 7.11
CA ALA A 144 23.97 -17.07 7.85
C ALA A 144 23.94 -18.31 6.93
N ALA A 145 23.66 -18.14 5.63
CA ALA A 145 23.73 -19.20 4.64
C ALA A 145 25.16 -19.55 4.20
N LEU A 146 26.17 -18.75 4.60
CA LEU A 146 27.58 -19.09 4.34
C LEU A 146 27.99 -20.32 5.17
N PRO A 147 28.98 -21.10 4.71
CA PRO A 147 29.46 -22.28 5.42
C PRO A 147 29.80 -21.96 6.90
N GLY A 148 29.24 -22.74 7.83
CA GLY A 148 29.30 -22.46 9.27
C GLY A 148 30.59 -22.88 9.97
N GLY A 149 31.41 -23.76 9.37
CA GLY A 149 32.60 -24.31 10.00
C GLY A 149 33.65 -24.84 9.01
N GLY A 150 34.87 -25.02 9.51
CA GLY A 150 36.02 -25.47 8.73
C GLY A 150 36.91 -24.34 8.19
N PHE A 151 38.08 -24.70 7.68
CA PHE A 151 39.11 -23.77 7.22
C PHE A 151 38.60 -22.79 6.14
N THR A 152 37.88 -23.30 5.14
CA THR A 152 37.33 -22.49 4.03
C THR A 152 36.28 -21.50 4.49
N ALA A 153 35.42 -21.92 5.44
CA ALA A 153 34.41 -21.07 6.04
C ALA A 153 35.02 -19.88 6.81
N THR A 154 36.08 -20.14 7.59
CA THR A 154 36.80 -19.12 8.35
C THR A 154 37.56 -18.18 7.43
N LEU A 155 38.22 -18.71 6.40
CA LEU A 155 38.93 -17.94 5.37
C LEU A 155 37.96 -16.99 4.64
N LEU A 156 36.82 -17.51 4.17
CA LEU A 156 35.85 -16.72 3.43
C LEU A 156 35.23 -15.61 4.30
N ARG A 157 34.88 -15.92 5.54
CA ARG A 157 34.30 -14.93 6.49
C ARG A 157 35.27 -13.79 6.77
N GLU A 158 36.55 -14.10 7.02
CA GLU A 158 37.57 -13.08 7.30
C GLU A 158 37.93 -12.26 6.04
N ALA A 159 38.00 -12.91 4.88
CA ALA A 159 38.19 -12.20 3.60
C ALA A 159 37.06 -11.21 3.32
N LEU A 160 35.81 -11.66 3.48
CA LEU A 160 34.62 -10.85 3.24
C LEU A 160 34.52 -9.70 4.25
N ALA A 161 34.77 -9.96 5.54
CA ALA A 161 34.79 -8.93 6.58
C ALA A 161 35.91 -7.88 6.38
N THR A 162 37.04 -8.29 5.80
CA THR A 162 38.16 -7.39 5.50
C THR A 162 37.87 -6.53 4.28
N LEU A 163 37.28 -7.14 3.24
CA LEU A 163 36.81 -6.45 2.05
C LEU A 163 35.73 -5.41 2.40
N GLU A 164 34.71 -5.77 3.17
CA GLU A 164 33.66 -4.87 3.65
C GLU A 164 34.24 -3.65 4.38
N ARG A 165 35.19 -3.86 5.28
CA ARG A 165 35.87 -2.80 6.02
C ARG A 165 36.66 -1.86 5.10
N ARG A 166 37.42 -2.42 4.15
CA ARG A 166 38.23 -1.64 3.20
C ARG A 166 37.37 -0.82 2.23
N LEU A 167 36.23 -1.36 1.81
CA LEU A 167 35.33 -0.67 0.89
C LEU A 167 34.36 0.30 1.60
N GLY A 168 34.28 0.27 2.93
CA GLY A 168 33.27 1.03 3.67
C GLY A 168 31.84 0.52 3.43
N LEU A 169 31.72 -0.74 3.00
CA LEU A 169 30.46 -1.40 2.66
C LEU A 169 30.11 -2.44 3.74
N SER A 170 30.20 -2.04 5.01
CA SER A 170 29.68 -2.88 6.09
C SER A 170 28.17 -3.09 5.90
N PRO A 171 27.60 -4.21 6.36
CA PRO A 171 26.20 -4.54 6.17
C PRO A 171 25.25 -3.39 6.55
N ASP A 172 25.52 -2.73 7.67
CA ASP A 172 24.74 -1.60 8.16
C ASP A 172 24.92 -0.35 7.28
N HIS A 173 26.15 -0.06 6.82
CA HIS A 173 26.38 1.08 5.91
C HIS A 173 25.74 0.86 4.54
N ALA A 174 25.86 -0.34 3.97
CA ALA A 174 25.25 -0.68 2.71
C ALA A 174 23.71 -0.65 2.79
N ALA A 175 23.14 -1.22 3.85
CA ALA A 175 21.70 -1.19 4.10
C ALA A 175 21.19 0.25 4.29
N PHE A 176 21.93 1.08 5.02
CA PHE A 176 21.59 2.48 5.21
C PHE A 176 21.64 3.25 3.88
N ALA A 177 22.71 3.10 3.09
CA ALA A 177 22.87 3.78 1.81
C ALA A 177 21.79 3.39 0.80
N LEU A 178 21.42 2.10 0.74
CA LEU A 178 20.32 1.61 -0.09
C LEU A 178 18.97 2.16 0.40
N ALA A 179 18.70 2.12 1.70
CA ALA A 179 17.45 2.61 2.26
C ALA A 179 17.29 4.12 2.07
N ASP A 180 18.36 4.90 2.23
CA ASP A 180 18.34 6.36 2.04
C ASP A 180 18.09 6.73 0.57
N HIS A 181 18.63 5.94 -0.37
CA HIS A 181 18.37 6.11 -1.80
C HIS A 181 16.94 5.70 -2.21
N LEU A 182 16.48 4.55 -1.73
CA LEU A 182 15.21 3.95 -2.16
C LEU A 182 13.98 4.56 -1.49
N ALA A 183 14.05 4.91 -0.20
CA ALA A 183 12.91 5.38 0.57
C ALA A 183 12.17 6.59 -0.05
N PRO A 184 12.83 7.72 -0.40
CA PRO A 184 12.12 8.86 -0.97
C PRO A 184 11.53 8.53 -2.35
N MET A 185 12.25 7.72 -3.13
CA MET A 185 11.83 7.32 -4.46
C MET A 185 10.57 6.45 -4.43
N LEU A 186 10.56 5.43 -3.57
CA LEU A 186 9.44 4.51 -3.44
C LEU A 186 8.24 5.18 -2.77
N LEU A 187 8.46 6.03 -1.77
CA LEU A 187 7.37 6.76 -1.12
C LEU A 187 6.69 7.71 -2.10
N ARG A 188 7.46 8.47 -2.89
CA ARG A 188 6.88 9.38 -3.89
C ARG A 188 6.09 8.60 -4.94
N HIS A 189 6.67 7.52 -5.46
CA HIS A 189 6.02 6.66 -6.45
C HIS A 189 4.73 6.03 -5.91
N LEU A 190 4.74 5.53 -4.68
CA LEU A 190 3.56 4.99 -4.00
C LEU A 190 2.45 6.04 -3.91
N LEU A 191 2.78 7.25 -3.44
CA LEU A 191 1.81 8.34 -3.30
C LEU A 191 1.24 8.77 -4.65
N GLU A 192 2.08 8.89 -5.68
CA GLU A 192 1.67 9.19 -7.04
C GLU A 192 0.69 8.13 -7.56
N ARG A 193 0.98 6.84 -7.38
CA ARG A 193 0.10 5.74 -7.81
C ARG A 193 -1.22 5.71 -7.07
N VAL A 194 -1.20 5.86 -5.74
CA VAL A 194 -2.42 5.93 -4.93
C VAL A 194 -3.26 7.13 -5.37
N ALA A 195 -2.66 8.29 -5.60
CA ALA A 195 -3.36 9.47 -6.07
C ALA A 195 -3.99 9.24 -7.46
N LEU A 196 -3.24 8.65 -8.41
CA LEU A 196 -3.77 8.33 -9.74
C LEU A 196 -4.96 7.37 -9.71
N LEU A 197 -5.04 6.50 -8.70
CA LEU A 197 -6.13 5.54 -8.54
C LEU A 197 -7.33 6.15 -7.80
N VAL A 198 -7.10 6.92 -6.74
CA VAL A 198 -8.16 7.49 -5.90
C VAL A 198 -8.77 8.75 -6.49
N LEU A 199 -7.97 9.60 -7.14
CA LEU A 199 -8.42 10.91 -7.64
C LEU A 199 -9.54 10.80 -8.69
N PRO A 200 -9.48 9.92 -9.71
CA PRO A 200 -10.56 9.77 -10.68
C PRO A 200 -11.85 9.26 -10.05
N VAL A 201 -11.75 8.33 -9.08
CA VAL A 201 -12.91 7.80 -8.34
C VAL A 201 -13.56 8.91 -7.50
N ALA A 202 -12.76 9.65 -6.75
CA ALA A 202 -13.24 10.78 -5.96
C ALA A 202 -13.87 11.86 -6.86
N ALA A 203 -13.24 12.19 -7.99
CA ALA A 203 -13.77 13.15 -8.96
C ALA A 203 -15.10 12.67 -9.57
N ALA A 204 -15.21 11.38 -9.93
CA ALA A 204 -16.45 10.80 -10.44
C ALA A 204 -17.57 10.83 -9.40
N LEU A 205 -17.28 10.50 -8.14
CA LEU A 205 -18.25 10.57 -7.04
C LEU A 205 -18.70 12.01 -6.76
N LEU A 206 -17.77 12.96 -6.75
CA LEU A 206 -18.08 14.39 -6.60
C LEU A 206 -18.91 14.89 -7.79
N TYR A 207 -18.56 14.51 -9.01
CA TYR A 207 -19.34 14.83 -10.21
C TYR A 207 -20.76 14.26 -10.10
N TYR A 208 -20.93 13.00 -9.72
CA TYR A 208 -22.25 12.40 -9.53
C TYR A 208 -23.07 13.16 -8.47
N ARG A 209 -22.42 13.54 -7.38
CA ARG A 209 -23.02 14.31 -6.27
C ARG A 209 -23.49 15.70 -6.70
N PHE A 210 -22.74 16.39 -7.56
CA PHE A 210 -23.01 17.78 -7.93
C PHE A 210 -23.79 17.93 -9.25
N ALA A 211 -23.57 17.06 -10.23
CA ALA A 211 -24.16 17.15 -11.56
C ALA A 211 -25.46 16.35 -11.70
N ILE A 212 -25.58 15.18 -11.05
CA ILE A 212 -26.75 14.27 -11.21
C ILE A 212 -27.76 14.44 -10.07
N TYR A 213 -27.28 14.72 -8.85
CA TYR A 213 -28.12 14.93 -7.66
C TYR A 213 -28.58 16.38 -7.33
N PRO A 214 -28.44 17.43 -8.15
CA PRO A 214 -28.93 18.76 -7.76
C PRO A 214 -30.47 18.80 -7.63
N GLY A 215 -31.20 17.90 -8.29
CA GLY A 215 -32.66 17.82 -8.19
C GLY A 215 -33.21 17.29 -6.86
N LEU A 216 -32.47 16.47 -6.11
CA LEU A 216 -32.98 15.85 -4.88
C LEU A 216 -32.86 16.75 -3.64
N LEU A 217 -31.84 17.60 -3.60
CA LEU A 217 -31.64 18.59 -2.52
C LEU A 217 -32.48 19.86 -2.70
N ALA A 218 -32.74 20.27 -3.95
CA ALA A 218 -33.50 21.48 -4.24
C ALA A 218 -34.99 21.34 -3.93
N TYR A 219 -35.56 20.12 -3.97
CA TYR A 219 -37.01 19.90 -3.81
C TYR A 219 -37.47 19.41 -2.43
N THR A 220 -36.56 19.05 -1.52
CA THR A 220 -36.94 18.37 -0.25
C THR A 220 -36.45 19.05 1.03
N GLY A 221 -35.54 20.04 0.96
CA GLY A 221 -34.91 20.60 2.16
C GLY A 221 -34.05 19.61 2.96
N ALA A 222 -33.83 18.40 2.43
CA ALA A 222 -33.15 17.31 3.09
C ALA A 222 -31.61 17.50 3.02
N GLY A 223 -30.91 17.44 4.16
CA GLY A 223 -29.45 17.49 4.20
C GLY A 223 -28.74 16.34 3.47
N ALA A 224 -27.43 16.48 3.23
CA ALA A 224 -26.65 15.47 2.49
C ALA A 224 -26.72 14.05 3.09
N TRP A 225 -26.84 13.95 4.42
CA TRP A 225 -26.98 12.69 5.14
C TRP A 225 -28.37 12.07 5.02
N THR A 226 -29.43 12.87 5.00
CA THR A 226 -30.79 12.35 4.90
C THR A 226 -31.08 11.82 3.50
N VAL A 227 -30.53 12.45 2.44
CA VAL A 227 -30.58 11.93 1.07
C VAL A 227 -29.79 10.61 0.94
N ALA A 228 -28.61 10.51 1.57
CA ALA A 228 -27.81 9.29 1.55
C ALA A 228 -28.48 8.12 2.30
N LEU A 229 -29.23 8.41 3.37
CA LEU A 229 -29.95 7.41 4.18
C LEU A 229 -31.35 7.07 3.65
N TYR A 230 -31.91 7.88 2.74
CA TYR A 230 -33.26 7.70 2.21
C TYR A 230 -33.53 6.33 1.58
N PRO A 231 -32.62 5.74 0.76
CA PRO A 231 -32.84 4.40 0.21
C PRO A 231 -32.86 3.31 1.29
N LEU A 232 -32.08 3.49 2.36
CA LEU A 232 -32.03 2.59 3.52
C LEU A 232 -33.35 2.63 4.28
N ALA A 233 -33.90 3.84 4.46
CA ALA A 233 -35.19 4.04 5.09
C ALA A 233 -36.36 3.53 4.25
N ALA A 234 -36.28 3.67 2.92
CA ALA A 234 -37.26 3.08 2.01
C ALA A 234 -37.30 1.55 2.13
N LEU A 235 -36.14 0.93 2.29
CA LEU A 235 -36.02 -0.51 2.43
C LEU A 235 -36.53 -1.02 3.78
N THR A 236 -36.18 -0.35 4.88
CA THR A 236 -36.72 -0.71 6.20
C THR A 236 -38.22 -0.49 6.28
N ASP A 237 -38.76 0.58 5.68
CA ASP A 237 -40.21 0.80 5.67
C ASP A 237 -40.91 -0.27 4.84
N ALA A 238 -40.30 -0.72 3.73
CA ALA A 238 -40.83 -1.80 2.90
C ALA A 238 -40.77 -3.19 3.58
N VAL A 239 -39.73 -3.46 4.36
CA VAL A 239 -39.49 -4.79 4.98
C VAL A 239 -40.08 -4.89 6.38
N LEU A 240 -40.02 -3.82 7.16
CA LEU A 240 -40.37 -3.77 8.58
C LEU A 240 -41.63 -2.93 8.85
N SER A 241 -42.26 -2.36 7.82
CA SER A 241 -43.46 -1.51 7.95
C SER A 241 -43.26 -0.34 8.94
N THR A 242 -42.06 0.25 8.91
CA THR A 242 -41.70 1.43 9.71
C THR A 242 -42.05 2.75 8.99
N ASP A 243 -41.98 3.86 9.72
CA ASP A 243 -42.19 5.24 9.20
C ASP A 243 -40.86 6.03 9.11
N TRP A 244 -39.75 5.35 8.88
CA TRP A 244 -38.42 5.97 8.98
C TRP A 244 -38.16 6.95 7.83
N ARG A 245 -38.69 6.72 6.61
CA ARG A 245 -38.63 7.72 5.53
C ARG A 245 -39.28 9.03 5.94
N ALA A 246 -40.45 8.95 6.57
CA ALA A 246 -41.20 10.11 7.02
C ALA A 246 -40.45 10.85 8.13
N ALA A 247 -39.76 10.14 9.02
CA ALA A 247 -38.92 10.73 10.06
C ALA A 247 -37.66 11.41 9.49
N LEU A 248 -37.04 10.84 8.45
CA LEU A 248 -35.83 11.36 7.78
C LEU A 248 -36.06 12.63 6.95
N LEU A 249 -37.29 12.82 6.45
CA LEU A 249 -37.67 13.98 5.64
C LEU A 249 -38.32 15.12 6.44
N ARG A 250 -38.48 14.98 7.77
CA ARG A 250 -39.01 16.08 8.58
C ARG A 250 -38.01 17.24 8.56
N PRO A 251 -38.45 18.48 8.22
CA PRO A 251 -37.61 19.64 8.43
C PRO A 251 -37.35 19.79 9.93
N SER A 252 -36.08 19.99 10.28
CA SER A 252 -35.67 20.41 11.62
C SER A 252 -36.07 21.85 11.88
#